data_AF-A0A3M0GAB5-F1
#
_entry.id   AF-A0A3M0GAB5-F1
#
_cell.length_a   1.000
_cell.length_b   1.000
_cell.length_c   1.000
_cell.angle_alpha   90.00
_cell.angle_beta   90.00
_cell.angle_gamma   90.00
#
_symmetry.space_group_name_H-M   'P 1'
#
loop_
_entity.id
_entity.type
_entity.pdbx_description
1 polymer ?
#
loop_
_entity_poly.entity_id
_entity_poly.type
_entity_poly.pdbx_seq_one_letter_code
_entity_poly.pdbx_strand_id
1 'polypeptide(L)'
;MELIEPALYAVVYIAYFVTTPWRWAKERRRLRRLSRLWGAWAGSRGWTMRDRWEGMGTAFSSKVFGRGGTRRALFGYEGMFDGVPVAGFSHEHTSGCGPERETTHRHVSMLRVPGARFPGLTVTPQTSKTERDVQFEDTEFNRSWHVTGAVPRFTHDVVHPRMMQWLTSALLPRSSSVCFERDTILITTPGILTPEQVDDHLRLLTRTVALVPGFVLREVGCRHPLPIADSGPGGGLAFTAAASSAP
;
A
#
# COMPACT_ATOMS: atom_id res chain seq x y z
N MET A 1 -31.11 -52.01 3.17
CA MET A 1 -30.51 -50.90 2.42
C MET A 1 -30.41 -49.70 3.36
N GLU A 2 -29.58 -49.76 4.42
CA GLU A 2 -29.53 -48.73 5.50
C GLU A 2 -28.13 -48.53 6.13
N LEU A 3 -27.06 -49.07 5.56
CA LEU A 3 -25.70 -48.97 6.15
C LEU A 3 -24.76 -47.99 5.43
N ILE A 4 -25.23 -47.31 4.38
CA ILE A 4 -24.38 -46.43 3.55
C ILE A 4 -24.26 -45.02 4.16
N GLU A 5 -25.23 -44.59 4.97
CA GLU A 5 -25.23 -43.24 5.56
C GLU A 5 -24.16 -43.00 6.65
N PRO A 6 -23.97 -43.83 7.69
CA PRO A 6 -23.05 -43.51 8.79
C PRO A 6 -21.57 -43.53 8.34
N ALA A 7 -21.22 -44.38 7.39
CA ALA A 7 -19.87 -44.43 6.82
C ALA A 7 -19.53 -43.17 6.02
N LEU A 8 -20.51 -42.63 5.26
CA LEU A 8 -20.33 -41.38 4.51
C LEU A 8 -20.10 -40.20 5.46
N TYR A 9 -20.88 -40.11 6.54
CA TYR A 9 -20.70 -39.08 7.57
C TYR A 9 -19.33 -39.18 8.25
N ALA A 10 -18.88 -40.40 8.60
CA ALA A 10 -17.56 -40.61 9.20
C ALA A 10 -16.42 -40.18 8.28
N VAL A 11 -16.50 -40.49 6.97
CA VAL A 11 -15.50 -40.08 5.98
C VAL A 11 -15.47 -38.57 5.81
N VAL A 12 -16.63 -37.92 5.70
CA VAL A 12 -16.72 -36.45 5.61
C VAL A 12 -16.19 -35.78 6.88
N TYR A 13 -16.51 -36.34 8.05
CA TYR A 13 -16.03 -35.84 9.34
C TYR A 13 -14.51 -35.96 9.47
N ILE A 14 -13.93 -37.13 9.17
CA ILE A 14 -12.48 -37.34 9.17
C ILE A 14 -11.79 -36.43 8.15
N ALA A 15 -12.34 -36.31 6.94
CA ALA A 15 -11.81 -35.40 5.92
C ALA A 15 -11.84 -33.95 6.41
N TYR A 16 -12.91 -33.50 7.08
CA TYR A 16 -12.99 -32.17 7.67
C TYR A 16 -11.93 -31.96 8.77
N PHE A 17 -11.81 -32.91 9.71
CA PHE A 17 -10.86 -32.86 10.83
C PHE A 17 -9.40 -33.02 10.43
N VAL A 18 -9.09 -33.58 9.26
CA VAL A 18 -7.72 -33.67 8.75
C VAL A 18 -7.38 -32.46 7.87
N THR A 19 -8.30 -32.04 7.00
CA THR A 19 -8.03 -30.97 6.03
C THR A 19 -7.96 -29.58 6.67
N THR A 20 -8.77 -29.28 7.69
CA THR A 20 -8.73 -27.99 8.40
C THR A 20 -7.41 -27.75 9.16
N PRO A 21 -6.91 -28.65 10.03
CA PRO A 21 -5.63 -28.46 10.70
C PRO A 21 -4.46 -28.55 9.72
N TRP A 22 -4.53 -29.36 8.66
CA TRP A 22 -3.49 -29.37 7.63
C TRP A 22 -3.42 -28.04 6.86
N ARG A 23 -4.56 -27.47 6.46
CA ARG A 23 -4.63 -26.12 5.84
C ARG A 23 -4.09 -25.06 6.79
N TRP A 24 -4.46 -25.11 8.07
CA TRP A 24 -3.93 -24.21 9.09
C TRP A 24 -2.43 -24.36 9.32
N ALA A 25 -1.91 -25.58 9.39
CA ALA A 25 -0.49 -25.86 9.58
C ALA A 25 0.34 -25.39 8.37
N LYS A 26 -0.16 -25.62 7.15
CA LYS A 26 0.47 -25.15 5.91
C LYS A 26 0.54 -23.63 5.88
N GLU A 27 -0.56 -22.95 6.19
CA GLU A 27 -0.60 -21.49 6.23
C GLU A 27 0.32 -20.92 7.31
N ARG A 28 0.33 -21.50 8.53
CA ARG A 28 1.26 -21.10 9.59
C ARG A 28 2.72 -21.28 9.18
N ARG A 29 3.08 -22.38 8.51
CA ARG A 29 4.44 -22.60 8.01
C ARG A 29 4.82 -21.56 6.96
N ARG A 30 3.90 -21.23 6.05
CA ARG A 30 4.08 -20.17 5.04
C ARG A 30 4.33 -18.81 5.71
N LEU A 31 3.46 -18.40 6.62
CA LEU A 31 3.58 -17.13 7.34
C LEU A 31 4.87 -17.04 8.16
N ARG A 32 5.28 -18.14 8.83
CA ARG A 32 6.57 -18.19 9.56
C ARG A 32 7.78 -18.04 8.64
N ARG A 33 7.74 -18.66 7.45
CA ARG A 33 8.83 -18.53 6.47
C ARG A 33 8.91 -17.09 5.96
N LEU A 34 7.77 -16.50 5.60
CA LEU A 34 7.70 -15.10 5.16
C LEU A 34 8.17 -14.15 6.26
N SER A 35 7.68 -14.31 7.50
CA SER A 35 8.11 -13.52 8.65
C SER A 35 9.64 -13.54 8.84
N ARG A 36 10.26 -14.72 8.74
CA ARG A 36 11.73 -14.85 8.81
C ARG A 36 12.45 -14.15 7.65
N LEU A 37 11.94 -14.30 6.43
CA LEU A 37 12.52 -13.65 5.25
C LEU A 37 12.45 -12.12 5.36
N TRP A 38 11.28 -11.58 5.71
CA TRP A 38 11.07 -10.16 5.93
C TRP A 38 11.88 -9.63 7.12
N GLY A 39 11.95 -10.39 8.22
CA GLY A 39 12.74 -10.03 9.39
C GLY A 39 14.24 -10.00 9.10
N ALA A 40 14.77 -10.97 8.34
CA ALA A 40 16.17 -10.99 7.92
C ALA A 40 16.48 -9.82 6.97
N TRP A 41 15.60 -9.55 6.00
CA TRP A 41 15.76 -8.47 5.03
C TRP A 41 15.70 -7.08 5.69
N ALA A 42 14.79 -6.86 6.64
CA ALA A 42 14.72 -5.62 7.40
C ALA A 42 15.92 -5.49 8.35
N GLY A 43 16.27 -6.57 9.05
CA GLY A 43 17.40 -6.62 9.97
C GLY A 43 18.72 -6.30 9.29
N SER A 44 18.95 -6.78 8.06
CA SER A 44 20.17 -6.48 7.30
C SER A 44 20.32 -5.00 6.91
N ARG A 45 19.25 -4.21 7.01
CA ARG A 45 19.20 -2.77 6.71
C ARG A 45 19.12 -1.89 7.97
N GLY A 46 19.10 -2.49 9.16
CA GLY A 46 18.80 -1.77 10.41
C GLY A 46 17.36 -1.23 10.43
N TRP A 47 16.44 -1.87 9.71
CA TRP A 47 15.03 -1.53 9.67
C TRP A 47 14.26 -2.36 10.69
N THR A 48 13.12 -1.84 11.13
CA THR A 48 12.23 -2.57 12.02
C THR A 48 11.16 -3.28 11.21
N MET A 49 10.87 -4.52 11.58
CA MET A 49 9.82 -5.33 10.95
C MET A 49 8.75 -5.70 11.97
N ARG A 50 7.49 -5.67 11.52
CA ARG A 50 6.31 -6.03 12.30
C ARG A 50 5.52 -7.08 11.55
N ASP A 51 5.27 -8.24 12.17
CA ASP A 51 4.47 -9.31 11.56
C ASP A 51 3.06 -8.84 11.19
N ARG A 52 2.46 -8.02 12.06
CA ARG A 52 1.18 -7.37 11.86
C ARG A 52 1.25 -5.91 12.28
N TRP A 53 0.69 -5.03 11.47
CA TRP A 53 0.57 -3.61 11.78
C TRP A 53 -0.88 -3.23 12.01
N GLU A 54 -1.31 -3.30 13.27
CA GLU A 54 -2.70 -3.01 13.63
C GLU A 54 -3.05 -1.53 13.39
N GLY A 55 -4.27 -1.27 12.93
CA GLY A 55 -4.77 0.08 12.63
C GLY A 55 -4.24 0.72 11.34
N MET A 56 -3.18 0.21 10.73
CA MET A 56 -2.58 0.84 9.54
C MET A 56 -3.48 0.76 8.30
N GLY A 57 -4.23 -0.34 8.13
CA GLY A 57 -5.19 -0.50 7.04
C GLY A 57 -6.43 0.40 7.11
N THR A 58 -6.57 1.16 8.20
CA THR A 58 -7.64 2.15 8.42
C THR A 58 -7.10 3.54 8.74
N ALA A 59 -5.78 3.71 8.82
CA ALA A 59 -5.17 4.98 9.22
C ALA A 59 -5.34 6.07 8.15
N PHE A 60 -5.49 5.69 6.89
CA PHE A 60 -5.61 6.59 5.76
C PHE A 60 -7.07 6.67 5.29
N SER A 61 -7.57 7.88 5.06
CA SER A 61 -8.93 8.12 4.57
C SER A 61 -9.07 7.82 3.08
N SER A 62 -7.94 7.71 2.37
CA SER A 62 -7.92 7.38 0.95
C SER A 62 -8.66 6.06 0.65
N LYS A 63 -9.53 6.07 -0.37
CA LYS A 63 -10.36 4.92 -0.78
C LYS A 63 -9.53 3.75 -1.36
N VAL A 64 -8.20 3.87 -1.36
CA VAL A 64 -7.24 2.97 -2.01
C VAL A 64 -7.20 1.59 -1.33
N PHE A 65 -7.60 1.52 -0.06
CA PHE A 65 -7.68 0.27 0.73
C PHE A 65 -9.00 -0.49 0.57
N GLY A 66 -9.92 -0.03 -0.30
CA GLY A 66 -11.24 -0.61 -0.51
C GLY A 66 -12.26 -0.24 0.58
N ARG A 67 -13.53 -0.66 0.40
CA ARG A 67 -14.63 -0.48 1.36
C ARG A 67 -15.10 -1.83 1.92
N GLY A 68 -15.43 -1.91 3.21
CA GLY A 68 -15.90 -3.14 3.87
C GLY A 68 -14.79 -4.16 4.17
N GLY A 69 -15.16 -5.37 4.56
CA GLY A 69 -14.29 -6.55 4.65
C GLY A 69 -13.32 -6.63 5.84
N THR A 70 -12.68 -7.80 5.99
CA THR A 70 -11.56 -7.96 6.92
C THR A 70 -10.28 -7.42 6.27
N ARG A 71 -9.54 -6.58 7.00
CA ARG A 71 -8.30 -5.94 6.52
C ARG A 71 -7.12 -6.37 7.38
N ARG A 72 -6.01 -6.71 6.74
CA ARG A 72 -4.77 -7.07 7.44
C ARG A 72 -3.60 -6.36 6.79
N ALA A 73 -2.83 -5.64 7.60
CA ALA A 73 -1.50 -5.17 7.24
C ALA A 73 -0.49 -6.18 7.80
N LEU A 74 0.15 -6.93 6.91
CA LEU A 74 1.10 -7.98 7.22
C LEU A 74 2.49 -7.59 6.76
N PHE A 75 3.51 -8.09 7.46
CA PHE A 75 4.92 -7.89 7.12
C PHE A 75 5.28 -6.42 6.93
N GLY A 76 4.87 -5.62 7.91
CA GLY A 76 5.19 -4.20 7.94
C GLY A 76 6.68 -3.99 8.12
N TYR A 77 7.26 -3.04 7.39
CA TYR A 77 8.63 -2.58 7.59
C TYR A 77 8.66 -1.07 7.76
N GLU A 78 9.65 -0.59 8.50
CA GLU A 78 9.91 0.83 8.71
C GLU A 78 11.42 1.09 8.78
N GLY A 79 11.86 2.19 8.16
CA GLY A 79 13.27 2.54 8.10
C GLY A 79 13.53 3.82 7.31
N MET A 80 14.75 3.97 6.81
CA MET A 80 15.15 5.09 5.97
C MET A 80 15.52 4.60 4.57
N PHE A 81 15.09 5.33 3.55
CA PHE A 81 15.50 5.09 2.17
C PHE A 81 15.77 6.44 1.52
N ASP A 82 16.90 6.62 0.85
CA ASP A 82 17.36 7.94 0.35
C ASP A 82 17.29 9.04 1.43
N GLY A 83 17.64 8.70 2.67
CA GLY A 83 17.62 9.63 3.81
C GLY A 83 16.23 10.09 4.27
N VAL A 84 15.14 9.54 3.71
CA VAL A 84 13.76 9.86 4.11
C VAL A 84 13.08 8.69 4.83
N PRO A 85 12.21 8.96 5.83
CA PRO A 85 11.51 7.89 6.53
C PRO A 85 10.52 7.19 5.61
N VAL A 86 10.65 5.87 5.51
CA VAL A 86 9.77 5.02 4.71
C VAL A 86 9.17 3.92 5.55
N ALA A 87 8.00 3.46 5.12
CA ALA A 87 7.39 2.26 5.62
C ALA A 87 6.61 1.56 4.51
N GLY A 88 6.30 0.29 4.72
CA GLY A 88 5.39 -0.41 3.84
C GLY A 88 4.86 -1.67 4.46
N PHE A 89 3.83 -2.24 3.84
CA PHE A 89 3.21 -3.47 4.30
C PHE A 89 2.41 -4.13 3.17
N SER A 90 2.21 -5.43 3.30
CA SER A 90 1.25 -6.17 2.48
C SER A 90 -0.16 -6.01 3.05
N HIS A 91 -1.05 -5.43 2.27
CA HIS A 91 -2.47 -5.29 2.57
C HIS A 91 -3.26 -6.46 1.97
N GLU A 92 -3.94 -7.20 2.83
CA GLU A 92 -4.91 -8.23 2.45
C GLU A 92 -6.32 -7.69 2.71
N HIS A 93 -7.14 -7.67 1.67
CA HIS A 93 -8.54 -7.31 1.73
C HIS A 93 -9.39 -8.50 1.34
N THR A 94 -10.22 -8.99 2.26
CA THR A 94 -11.21 -10.01 1.95
C THR A 94 -12.61 -9.38 1.88
N SER A 95 -13.27 -9.49 0.72
CA SER A 95 -14.67 -9.12 0.50
C SER A 95 -15.55 -10.34 0.27
N GLY A 96 -16.85 -10.22 0.59
CA GLY A 96 -17.86 -11.28 0.40
C GLY A 96 -18.15 -12.15 1.63
N CYS A 97 -19.22 -12.95 1.55
CA CYS A 97 -19.64 -13.93 2.55
C CYS A 97 -19.81 -15.31 1.90
N GLY A 98 -19.42 -16.38 2.61
CA GLY A 98 -19.61 -17.75 2.13
C GLY A 98 -18.72 -18.13 0.93
N PRO A 99 -19.26 -18.82 -0.09
CA PRO A 99 -18.47 -19.33 -1.23
C PRO A 99 -17.95 -18.24 -2.18
N GLU A 100 -18.50 -17.02 -2.14
CA GLU A 100 -18.07 -15.86 -2.95
C GLU A 100 -16.98 -15.01 -2.26
N ARG A 101 -16.26 -15.60 -1.30
CA ARG A 101 -15.18 -14.93 -0.59
C ARG A 101 -14.00 -14.70 -1.52
N GLU A 102 -13.74 -13.44 -1.86
CA GLU A 102 -12.58 -13.04 -2.65
C GLU A 102 -11.54 -12.35 -1.76
N THR A 103 -10.26 -12.69 -1.94
CA THR A 103 -9.15 -12.06 -1.20
C THR A 103 -8.23 -11.37 -2.19
N THR A 104 -8.17 -10.05 -2.09
CA THR A 104 -7.29 -9.20 -2.89
C THR A 104 -6.05 -8.83 -2.08
N HIS A 105 -4.88 -8.96 -2.71
CA HIS A 105 -3.61 -8.52 -2.15
C HIS A 105 -3.16 -7.22 -2.81
N ARG A 106 -2.65 -6.30 -2.00
CA ARG A 106 -2.00 -5.07 -2.44
C ARG A 106 -0.75 -4.85 -1.59
N HIS A 107 0.30 -4.32 -2.18
CA HIS A 107 1.44 -3.81 -1.44
C HIS A 107 1.33 -2.30 -1.31
N VAL A 108 1.66 -1.78 -0.14
CA VAL A 108 1.54 -0.37 0.20
C VAL A 108 2.92 0.10 0.64
N SER A 109 3.45 1.11 -0.04
CA SER A 109 4.70 1.76 0.35
C SER A 109 4.44 3.23 0.60
N MET A 110 5.07 3.75 1.64
CA MET A 110 4.82 5.06 2.22
C MET A 110 6.14 5.76 2.46
N LEU A 111 6.15 7.05 2.21
CA LEU A 111 7.26 7.96 2.46
C LEU A 111 6.71 9.13 3.25
N ARG A 112 7.34 9.41 4.38
CA ARG A 112 7.00 10.56 5.21
C ARG A 112 7.82 11.76 4.79
N VAL A 113 7.15 12.89 4.63
CA VAL A 113 7.77 14.19 4.37
C VAL A 113 7.70 14.99 5.67
N PRO A 114 8.79 15.05 6.46
CA PRO A 114 8.75 15.71 7.76
C PRO A 114 8.34 17.18 7.66
N GLY A 115 7.38 17.58 8.48
CA GLY A 115 6.86 18.95 8.50
C GLY A 115 5.82 19.28 7.43
N ALA A 116 5.56 18.38 6.46
CA ALA A 116 4.52 18.57 5.47
C ALA A 116 3.12 18.27 6.01
N ARG A 117 2.13 18.97 5.48
CA ARG A 117 0.69 18.75 5.69
C ARG A 117 -0.04 18.82 4.35
N PHE A 118 -0.01 17.72 3.62
CA PHE A 118 -0.72 17.52 2.36
C PHE A 118 -2.23 17.55 2.56
N PRO A 119 -2.95 18.37 1.78
CA PRO A 119 -4.35 18.15 1.50
C PRO A 119 -4.55 16.77 0.87
N GLY A 120 -5.70 16.14 1.12
CA GLY A 120 -6.02 14.84 0.52
C GLY A 120 -6.00 14.93 -1.01
N LEU A 121 -5.12 14.16 -1.64
CA LEU A 121 -5.05 13.99 -3.10
C LEU A 121 -4.87 12.50 -3.38
N THR A 122 -5.66 11.96 -4.30
CA THR A 122 -5.61 10.56 -4.70
C THR A 122 -5.64 10.49 -6.22
N VAL A 123 -4.68 9.76 -6.78
CA VAL A 123 -4.59 9.44 -8.20
C VAL A 123 -4.73 7.92 -8.32
N THR A 124 -5.82 7.46 -8.92
CA THR A 124 -6.15 6.04 -9.07
C THR A 124 -6.37 5.71 -10.54
N PRO A 125 -6.19 4.46 -10.97
CA PRO A 125 -6.53 4.04 -12.31
C PRO A 125 -8.02 4.28 -12.57
N GLN A 126 -8.36 4.81 -13.75
CA GLN A 126 -9.75 5.03 -14.12
C GLN A 126 -10.46 3.67 -14.21
N THR A 127 -11.58 3.55 -13.51
CA THR A 127 -12.52 2.43 -13.67
C THR A 127 -13.81 2.95 -14.28
N SER A 128 -14.63 2.05 -14.84
CA SER A 128 -15.88 2.42 -15.53
C SER A 128 -16.95 3.06 -14.62
N LYS A 129 -16.76 3.08 -13.30
CA LYS A 129 -17.77 3.50 -12.32
C LYS A 129 -17.37 4.70 -11.45
N THR A 130 -16.28 5.40 -11.76
CA THR A 130 -15.80 6.51 -10.93
C THR A 130 -16.15 7.85 -11.58
N GLU A 131 -17.02 8.63 -10.94
CA GLU A 131 -17.28 10.05 -11.28
C GLU A 131 -15.97 10.83 -11.19
N ARG A 132 -15.71 11.75 -12.13
CA ARG A 132 -14.44 12.50 -12.21
C ARG A 132 -14.51 13.79 -11.41
N ASP A 133 -13.66 13.94 -10.38
CA ASP A 133 -13.60 15.16 -9.59
C ASP A 133 -12.75 16.25 -10.28
N VAL A 134 -11.59 15.88 -10.84
CA VAL A 134 -10.68 16.80 -11.54
C VAL A 134 -10.36 16.27 -12.94
N GLN A 135 -10.43 17.15 -13.95
CA GLN A 135 -10.05 16.85 -15.32
C GLN A 135 -8.91 17.78 -15.77
N PHE A 136 -7.94 17.20 -16.48
CA PHE A 136 -6.82 17.92 -17.07
C PHE A 136 -7.03 18.15 -18.57
N GLU A 137 -6.19 18.96 -19.20
CA GLU A 137 -6.24 19.15 -20.66
C GLU A 137 -5.81 17.89 -21.43
N ASP A 138 -4.99 17.05 -20.79
CA ASP A 138 -4.54 15.77 -21.34
C ASP A 138 -5.67 14.73 -21.30
N THR A 139 -6.31 14.52 -22.45
CA THR A 139 -7.40 13.56 -22.59
C THR A 139 -6.96 12.09 -22.48
N GLU A 140 -5.70 11.76 -22.79
CA GLU A 140 -5.17 10.41 -22.67
C GLU A 140 -4.95 10.08 -21.18
N PHE A 141 -4.38 11.03 -20.44
CA PHE A 141 -4.26 10.92 -18.99
C PHE A 141 -5.62 10.72 -18.33
N ASN A 142 -6.60 11.59 -18.64
CA ASN A 142 -7.94 11.50 -18.08
C ASN A 142 -8.69 10.19 -18.44
N ARG A 143 -8.32 9.50 -19.53
CA ARG A 143 -8.89 8.19 -19.87
C ARG A 143 -8.33 7.06 -19.02
N SER A 144 -7.08 7.18 -18.62
CA SER A 144 -6.34 6.14 -17.89
C SER A 144 -6.37 6.33 -16.38
N TRP A 145 -6.50 7.58 -15.92
CA TRP A 145 -6.37 7.97 -14.53
C TRP A 145 -7.55 8.82 -14.06
N HIS A 146 -7.92 8.59 -12.80
CA HIS A 146 -8.90 9.34 -12.05
C HIS A 146 -8.20 10.10 -10.93
N VAL A 147 -8.46 11.40 -10.82
CA VAL A 147 -7.86 12.27 -9.81
C VAL A 147 -8.95 12.87 -8.92
N THR A 148 -8.81 12.66 -7.61
CA THR A 148 -9.61 13.28 -6.55
C THR A 148 -8.72 14.13 -5.68
N GLY A 149 -9.08 15.39 -5.47
CA GLY A 149 -8.33 16.30 -4.62
C GLY A 149 -9.24 17.17 -3.75
N ALA A 150 -8.88 17.33 -2.49
CA ALA A 150 -9.61 18.17 -1.54
C ALA A 150 -9.43 19.67 -1.83
N VAL A 151 -8.30 20.05 -2.42
CA VAL A 151 -7.96 21.44 -2.76
C VAL A 151 -7.57 21.49 -4.24
N PRO A 152 -8.36 22.17 -5.10
CA PRO A 152 -8.11 22.20 -6.54
C PRO A 152 -6.72 22.73 -6.91
N ARG A 153 -6.29 23.85 -6.30
CA ARG A 153 -4.97 24.45 -6.57
C ARG A 153 -3.83 23.47 -6.29
N PHE A 154 -3.81 22.87 -5.10
CA PHE A 154 -2.83 21.84 -4.75
C PHE A 154 -2.83 20.66 -5.73
N THR A 155 -4.01 20.26 -6.19
CA THR A 155 -4.16 19.14 -7.14
C THR A 155 -3.52 19.46 -8.48
N HIS A 156 -3.76 20.65 -9.02
CA HIS A 156 -3.14 21.08 -10.29
C HIS A 156 -1.63 21.32 -10.14
N ASP A 157 -1.19 21.86 -9.01
CA ASP A 157 0.22 22.13 -8.76
C ASP A 157 1.04 20.83 -8.61
N VAL A 158 0.46 19.76 -8.05
CA VAL A 158 1.10 18.43 -7.95
C VAL A 158 0.98 17.64 -9.25
N VAL A 159 -0.21 17.61 -9.87
CA VAL A 159 -0.47 16.82 -11.09
C VAL A 159 -0.18 17.69 -12.32
N HIS A 160 1.09 18.06 -12.47
CA HIS A 160 1.60 18.82 -13.61
C HIS A 160 2.03 17.88 -14.75
N PRO A 161 2.33 18.38 -15.98
CA PRO A 161 2.62 17.53 -17.15
C PRO A 161 3.68 16.45 -16.95
N ARG A 162 4.79 16.78 -16.28
CA ARG A 162 5.85 15.79 -15.97
C ARG A 162 5.41 14.72 -14.95
N MET A 163 4.53 15.05 -13.99
CA MET A 163 3.90 14.06 -13.11
C MET A 163 2.95 13.16 -13.90
N MET A 164 2.14 13.72 -14.79
CA MET A 164 1.24 12.94 -15.67
C MET A 164 2.03 11.96 -16.55
N GLN A 165 3.11 12.41 -17.18
CA GLN A 165 4.00 11.55 -17.96
C GLN A 165 4.61 10.42 -17.12
N TRP A 166 5.01 10.72 -15.88
CA TRP A 166 5.53 9.71 -14.96
C TRP A 166 4.47 8.66 -14.60
N LEU A 167 3.25 9.10 -14.25
CA LEU A 167 2.14 8.21 -13.92
C LEU A 167 1.73 7.31 -15.10
N THR A 168 1.78 7.84 -16.32
CA THR A 168 1.47 7.07 -17.55
C THR A 168 2.67 6.26 -18.06
N SER A 169 3.85 6.41 -17.46
CA SER A 169 5.03 5.65 -17.87
C SER A 169 4.88 4.15 -17.61
N ALA A 170 5.61 3.33 -18.38
CA ALA A 170 5.62 1.88 -18.21
C ALA A 170 6.22 1.42 -16.86
N LEU A 171 6.82 2.34 -16.09
CA LEU A 171 7.46 2.04 -14.81
C LEU A 171 6.47 1.89 -13.67
N LEU A 172 5.33 2.59 -13.72
CA LEU A 172 4.27 2.46 -12.72
C LEU A 172 3.21 1.47 -13.23
N PRO A 173 2.94 0.36 -12.50
CA PRO A 173 1.90 -0.56 -12.92
C PRO A 173 0.57 0.19 -13.02
N ARG A 174 -0.16 0.06 -14.14
CA ARG A 174 -1.43 0.78 -14.42
C ARG A 174 -2.54 0.56 -13.40
N SER A 175 -2.37 -0.42 -12.52
CA SER A 175 -3.28 -0.77 -11.43
C SER A 175 -2.86 -0.16 -10.08
N SER A 176 -1.78 0.61 -10.07
CA SER A 176 -1.26 1.28 -8.89
C SER A 176 -1.98 2.59 -8.62
N SER A 177 -1.96 3.06 -7.39
CA SER A 177 -2.55 4.32 -6.99
C SER A 177 -1.57 5.13 -6.16
N VAL A 178 -1.56 6.45 -6.35
CA VAL A 178 -0.73 7.39 -5.60
C VAL A 178 -1.64 8.23 -4.72
N CYS A 179 -1.29 8.40 -3.45
CA CYS A 179 -2.06 9.26 -2.55
C CYS A 179 -1.14 10.13 -1.69
N PHE A 180 -1.59 11.37 -1.46
CA PHE A 180 -0.99 12.34 -0.57
C PHE A 180 -1.99 12.60 0.54
N GLU A 181 -1.58 12.37 1.78
CA GLU A 181 -2.43 12.56 2.95
C GLU A 181 -1.59 12.88 4.17
N ARG A 182 -1.94 13.95 4.90
CA ARG A 182 -1.21 14.39 6.11
C ARG A 182 0.27 14.64 5.80
N ASP A 183 1.20 13.94 6.42
CA ASP A 183 2.64 14.07 6.19
C ASP A 183 3.20 12.98 5.28
N THR A 184 2.32 12.18 4.65
CA THR A 184 2.69 10.94 3.99
C THR A 184 2.28 10.92 2.53
N ILE A 185 3.17 10.41 1.69
CA ILE A 185 2.92 10.07 0.29
C ILE A 185 2.98 8.56 0.19
N LEU A 186 1.98 7.94 -0.43
CA LEU A 186 1.89 6.49 -0.55
C LEU A 186 1.64 6.05 -1.98
N ILE A 187 2.20 4.89 -2.33
CA ILE A 187 1.89 4.16 -3.54
C ILE A 187 1.33 2.80 -3.12
N THR A 188 0.23 2.42 -3.74
CA THR A 188 -0.36 1.09 -3.61
C THR A 188 -0.29 0.38 -4.94
N THR A 189 0.21 -0.85 -4.97
CA THR A 189 0.31 -1.70 -6.18
C THR A 189 -0.39 -3.03 -5.92
N PRO A 190 -1.10 -3.64 -6.89
CA PRO A 190 -1.69 -4.95 -6.66
C PRO A 190 -0.66 -6.05 -6.50
N GLY A 191 -1.06 -7.10 -5.79
CA GLY A 191 -0.24 -8.27 -5.53
C GLY A 191 0.54 -8.17 -4.23
N ILE A 192 1.53 -9.06 -4.10
CA ILE A 192 2.43 -9.18 -2.96
C ILE A 192 3.83 -8.88 -3.51
N LEU A 193 4.52 -7.91 -2.94
CA LEU A 193 5.94 -7.71 -3.25
C LEU A 193 6.79 -8.67 -2.43
N THR A 194 7.83 -9.20 -3.05
CA THR A 194 8.90 -9.88 -2.32
C THR A 194 9.89 -8.84 -1.77
N PRO A 195 10.65 -9.16 -0.70
CA PRO A 195 11.63 -8.21 -0.14
C PRO A 195 12.63 -7.66 -1.17
N GLU A 196 12.99 -8.46 -2.17
CA GLU A 196 13.89 -8.07 -3.26
C GLU A 196 13.28 -6.99 -4.17
N GLN A 197 11.95 -6.99 -4.32
CA GLN A 197 11.22 -6.02 -5.14
C GLN A 197 10.91 -4.72 -4.40
N VAL A 198 11.06 -4.69 -3.07
CA VAL A 198 10.74 -3.51 -2.26
C VAL A 198 11.64 -2.33 -2.61
N ASP A 199 12.94 -2.56 -2.84
CA ASP A 199 13.89 -1.48 -3.11
C ASP A 199 13.53 -0.75 -4.41
N ASP A 200 13.17 -1.48 -5.48
CA ASP A 200 12.70 -0.88 -6.74
C ASP A 200 11.41 -0.11 -6.55
N HIS A 201 10.50 -0.64 -5.74
CA HIS A 201 9.24 0.02 -5.47
C HIS A 201 9.42 1.29 -4.60
N LEU A 202 10.38 1.29 -3.66
CA LEU A 202 10.75 2.49 -2.90
C LEU A 202 11.44 3.53 -3.78
N ARG A 203 12.24 3.12 -4.78
CA ARG A 203 12.76 4.03 -5.81
C ARG A 203 11.65 4.67 -6.65
N LEU A 204 10.60 3.91 -6.99
CA LEU A 204 9.43 4.50 -7.67
C LEU A 204 8.76 5.56 -6.79
N LEU A 205 8.66 5.29 -5.49
CA LEU A 205 8.11 6.23 -4.52
C LEU A 205 8.98 7.48 -4.37
N THR A 206 10.29 7.35 -4.16
CA THR A 206 11.18 8.52 -4.04
C THR A 206 11.22 9.34 -5.33
N ARG A 207 11.21 8.71 -6.50
CA ARG A 207 11.06 9.41 -7.80
C ARG A 207 9.74 10.18 -7.91
N THR A 208 8.64 9.60 -7.46
CA THR A 208 7.34 10.26 -7.44
C THR A 208 7.37 11.51 -6.56
N VAL A 209 8.01 11.42 -5.40
CA VAL A 209 8.18 12.56 -4.49
C VAL A 209 9.13 13.62 -5.06
N ALA A 210 10.20 13.21 -5.74
CA ALA A 210 11.14 14.11 -6.41
C ALA A 210 10.51 14.92 -7.54
N LEU A 211 9.38 14.48 -8.09
CA LEU A 211 8.61 15.24 -9.08
C LEU A 211 7.73 16.32 -8.44
N VAL A 212 7.43 16.26 -7.13
CA VAL A 212 6.60 17.28 -6.48
C VAL A 212 7.35 18.62 -6.48
N PRO A 213 6.77 19.69 -7.04
CA PRO A 213 7.48 20.96 -7.13
C PRO A 213 7.87 21.51 -5.75
N GLY A 214 9.07 22.08 -5.65
CA GLY A 214 9.58 22.59 -4.37
C GLY A 214 8.72 23.69 -3.74
N PHE A 215 7.98 24.46 -4.54
CA PHE A 215 7.03 25.45 -3.99
C PHE A 215 5.84 24.78 -3.30
N VAL A 216 5.31 23.69 -3.87
CA VAL A 216 4.23 22.90 -3.25
C VAL A 216 4.69 22.34 -1.92
N LEU A 217 5.91 21.77 -1.89
CA LEU A 217 6.51 21.25 -0.66
C LEU A 217 6.63 22.34 0.42
N ARG A 218 7.07 23.55 0.06
CA ARG A 218 7.12 24.69 0.98
C ARG A 218 5.74 25.14 1.46
N GLU A 219 4.75 25.20 0.56
CA GLU A 219 3.37 25.58 0.90
C GLU A 219 2.74 24.62 1.90
N VAL A 220 3.01 23.32 1.79
CA VAL A 220 2.54 22.33 2.78
C VAL A 220 3.41 22.28 4.04
N GLY A 221 4.48 23.08 4.15
CA GLY A 221 5.29 23.21 5.36
C GLY A 221 6.64 22.48 5.36
N CYS A 222 7.02 21.79 4.28
CA CYS A 222 8.34 21.19 4.14
C CYS A 222 9.40 22.29 3.91
N ARG A 223 10.15 22.63 4.97
CA ARG A 223 11.10 23.75 4.97
C ARG A 223 12.44 23.43 4.29
N HIS A 224 12.81 22.15 4.24
CA HIS A 224 14.06 21.70 3.68
C HIS A 224 13.81 20.84 2.45
N PRO A 225 14.68 20.91 1.42
CA PRO A 225 14.68 19.92 0.35
C PRO A 225 14.81 18.52 0.94
N LEU A 226 14.07 17.56 0.39
CA LEU A 226 14.22 16.17 0.78
C LEU A 226 15.57 15.65 0.28
N PRO A 227 16.33 14.88 1.08
CA PRO A 227 17.67 14.39 0.74
C PRO A 227 17.63 13.22 -0.28
N ILE A 228 16.72 13.26 -1.24
CA ILE A 228 16.53 12.18 -2.23
C ILE A 228 17.70 12.23 -3.23
N ALA A 229 18.60 11.26 -3.11
CA ALA A 229 19.84 11.20 -3.88
C ALA A 229 20.12 9.79 -4.47
N ASP A 230 19.11 8.94 -4.62
CA ASP A 230 19.23 7.54 -5.08
C ASP A 230 20.30 6.73 -4.28
N SER A 231 20.48 7.06 -3.00
CA SER A 231 21.45 6.44 -2.08
C SER A 231 21.03 5.05 -1.58
N GLY A 232 19.76 4.69 -1.74
CA GLY A 232 19.20 3.40 -1.34
C GLY A 232 18.86 3.29 0.15
N PRO A 233 18.83 2.06 0.72
CA PRO A 233 18.43 1.85 2.10
C PRO A 233 19.48 2.39 3.09
N GLY A 234 19.00 3.11 4.11
CA GLY A 234 19.79 3.61 5.25
C GLY A 234 19.20 3.15 6.59
N GLY A 235 19.97 3.26 7.67
CA GLY A 235 19.51 2.85 9.01
C GLY A 235 18.60 3.89 9.69
N GLY A 236 17.52 3.41 10.33
CA GLY A 236 16.82 4.07 11.45
C GLY A 236 16.07 5.40 11.23
N LEU A 237 14.74 5.36 11.41
CA LEU A 237 13.89 6.17 12.33
C LEU A 237 12.52 5.48 12.31
N ALA A 238 11.80 5.47 13.45
CA ALA A 238 10.49 4.80 13.51
C ALA A 238 9.44 5.55 12.68
N PHE A 239 8.76 4.83 11.79
CA PHE A 239 7.62 5.36 11.04
C PHE A 239 6.38 5.24 11.92
N THR A 240 6.16 6.21 12.81
CA THR A 240 4.93 6.22 13.61
C THR A 240 3.81 6.81 12.76
N ALA A 241 3.03 6.01 12.03
CA ALA A 241 1.77 6.50 11.48
C ALA A 241 0.97 7.05 12.67
N ALA A 242 0.65 8.34 12.65
CA ALA A 242 -0.25 8.90 13.65
C ALA A 242 -1.57 8.12 13.51
N ALA A 243 -1.77 7.15 14.41
CA ALA A 243 -3.00 6.42 14.51
C ALA A 243 -4.10 7.45 14.68
N SER A 244 -5.15 7.32 13.88
CA SER A 244 -6.36 8.12 13.95
C SER A 244 -6.94 8.02 15.37
N SER A 245 -6.53 8.91 16.27
CA SER A 245 -7.38 9.37 17.34
C SER A 245 -8.35 10.36 16.70
N ALA A 246 -9.49 9.83 16.25
CA ALA A 246 -10.69 10.63 16.11
C ALA A 246 -11.77 9.95 16.98
N PRO A 247 -12.58 10.75 17.71
CA PRO A 247 -13.58 10.27 18.67
C PRO A 247 -14.71 9.45 18.02
#